data_AF-A0A395W4N4-F1
#
_entry.id   AF-A0A395W4N4-F1
#
_cell.length_a   1.000
_cell.length_b   1.000
_cell.length_c   1.000
_cell.angle_alpha   90.00
_cell.angle_beta   90.00
_cell.angle_gamma   90.00
#
_symmetry.space_group_name_H-M   'P 1'
#
loop_
_entity.id
_entity.type
_entity.pdbx_description
1 polymer ?
#
loop_
_entity_poly.entity_id
_entity_poly.type
_entity_poly.pdbx_seq_one_letter_code
_entity_poly.pdbx_strand_id
1 'polypeptide(L)'
;MLTIMKVNSEKKESRELIPGKVLEKWIQASKAELFYEALLDEINMFAASNSKNVLKKYTSSSSWTNYIISRKNGKSAIEKALISTYKSIFQESNHTYYGPRLDREYYRIDNILSITNAVKKDEETGINIHNWKLLAAVEHENDYKDWTDELVKLLFVNAPLRVVIGYAEYDESIYYSKAIHVANKIAEMQNFRTHLDAEDEYILIMGPREKDLEADVKNLADCFKMYKWSSVTNKFELYKK
;
A
#
# COMPACT_ATOMS: atom_id res chain seq x y z
N MET A 1 57.11 -5.99 -35.29
CA MET A 1 56.48 -5.74 -33.96
C MET A 1 54.98 -5.71 -34.16
N LEU A 2 54.28 -6.81 -33.86
CA LEU A 2 52.82 -6.85 -33.85
C LEU A 2 52.34 -6.54 -32.42
N THR A 3 51.66 -5.41 -32.26
CA THR A 3 51.04 -5.01 -31.01
C THR A 3 49.81 -5.87 -30.76
N ILE A 4 49.88 -6.74 -29.75
CA ILE A 4 48.74 -7.51 -29.26
C ILE A 4 47.78 -6.52 -28.61
N MET A 5 46.64 -6.25 -29.26
CA MET A 5 45.52 -5.56 -28.62
C MET A 5 44.99 -6.46 -27.50
N LYS A 6 45.29 -6.10 -26.25
CA LYS A 6 44.56 -6.62 -25.10
C LYS A 6 43.11 -6.18 -25.25
N VAL A 7 42.24 -7.11 -25.64
CA VAL A 7 40.81 -6.97 -25.40
C VAL A 7 40.66 -7.00 -23.89
N ASN A 8 40.52 -5.82 -23.29
CA ASN A 8 39.99 -5.71 -21.94
C ASN A 8 38.58 -6.29 -21.99
N SER A 9 38.45 -7.56 -21.62
CA SER A 9 37.17 -8.11 -21.19
C SER A 9 36.84 -7.46 -19.85
N GLU A 10 36.42 -6.20 -19.89
CA GLU A 10 35.60 -5.65 -18.83
C GLU A 10 34.45 -6.62 -18.68
N LYS A 11 34.41 -7.31 -17.54
CA LYS A 11 33.23 -8.03 -17.10
C LYS A 11 32.09 -7.02 -17.23
N LYS A 12 31.24 -7.18 -18.26
CA LYS A 12 29.87 -6.65 -18.26
C LYS A 12 29.23 -7.33 -17.06
N GLU A 13 29.43 -6.77 -15.86
CA GLU A 13 28.64 -7.11 -14.69
C GLU A 13 27.20 -7.07 -15.17
N SER A 14 26.54 -8.21 -15.10
CA SER A 14 25.12 -8.31 -15.37
C SER A 14 24.46 -7.29 -14.46
N ARG A 15 24.11 -6.12 -15.00
CA ARG A 15 23.29 -5.14 -14.28
C ARG A 15 22.00 -5.88 -13.94
N GLU A 16 21.87 -6.29 -12.68
CA GLU A 16 20.74 -7.09 -12.21
C GLU A 16 19.44 -6.41 -12.67
N LEU A 17 18.63 -7.17 -13.41
CA LEU A 17 17.29 -6.79 -13.85
C LEU A 17 16.37 -6.78 -12.61
N ILE A 18 16.39 -5.68 -11.84
CA ILE A 18 15.77 -5.57 -10.50
C ILE A 18 16.48 -6.49 -9.49
N PRO A 19 17.10 -5.97 -8.40
CA PRO A 19 17.82 -6.84 -7.49
C PRO A 19 16.79 -7.74 -6.80
N GLY A 20 16.93 -9.05 -6.93
CA GLY A 20 16.22 -10.00 -6.07
C GLY A 20 16.31 -9.59 -4.60
N LYS A 21 17.44 -8.97 -4.20
CA LYS A 21 17.67 -8.37 -2.89
C LYS A 21 16.69 -7.25 -2.48
N VAL A 22 16.21 -6.43 -3.43
CA VAL A 22 15.24 -5.35 -3.13
C VAL A 22 13.88 -5.98 -2.86
N LEU A 23 13.43 -6.86 -3.75
CA LEU A 23 12.18 -7.57 -3.56
C LEU A 23 12.21 -8.45 -2.30
N GLU A 24 13.32 -9.13 -2.04
CA GLU A 24 13.54 -9.95 -0.85
C GLU A 24 13.47 -9.13 0.43
N LYS A 25 14.13 -7.96 0.50
CA LYS A 25 14.02 -7.05 1.66
C LYS A 25 12.59 -6.55 1.87
N TRP A 26 11.90 -6.21 0.79
CA TRP A 26 10.51 -5.78 0.85
C TRP A 26 9.61 -6.90 1.38
N ILE A 27 9.78 -8.11 0.85
CA ILE A 27 9.07 -9.32 1.27
C ILE A 27 9.30 -9.64 2.74
N GLN A 28 10.55 -9.58 3.21
CA GLN A 28 10.93 -9.91 4.59
C GLN A 28 10.48 -8.88 5.63
N ALA A 29 10.13 -7.66 5.21
CA ALA A 29 9.66 -6.61 6.11
C ALA A 29 8.14 -6.72 6.40
N SER A 30 7.75 -6.22 7.58
CA SER A 30 6.34 -5.98 7.95
C SER A 30 5.77 -4.76 7.21
N LYS A 31 5.60 -4.86 5.90
CA LYS A 31 5.11 -3.78 5.02
C LYS A 31 3.76 -3.24 5.50
N ALA A 32 2.87 -4.13 5.93
CA ALA A 32 1.55 -3.83 6.47
C ALA A 32 1.63 -2.96 7.72
N GLU A 33 2.48 -3.32 8.68
CA GLU A 33 2.65 -2.59 9.94
C GLU A 33 3.24 -1.21 9.69
N LEU A 34 4.31 -1.14 8.88
CA LEU A 34 4.94 0.12 8.50
C LEU A 34 3.99 1.05 7.74
N PHE A 35 3.20 0.51 6.81
CA PHE A 35 2.19 1.27 6.08
C PHE A 35 1.10 1.78 7.02
N TYR A 36 0.62 0.92 7.90
CA TYR A 36 -0.45 1.27 8.83
C TYR A 36 -0.02 2.36 9.80
N GLU A 37 1.15 2.24 10.41
CA GLU A 37 1.69 3.28 11.31
C GLU A 37 1.89 4.61 10.58
N ALA A 38 2.49 4.59 9.39
CA ALA A 38 2.66 5.80 8.60
C ALA A 38 1.32 6.43 8.16
N LEU A 39 0.29 5.61 7.90
CA LEU A 39 -1.06 6.12 7.62
C LEU A 39 -1.68 6.76 8.86
N LEU A 40 -1.58 6.14 10.05
CA LEU A 40 -2.09 6.71 11.29
C LEU A 40 -1.43 8.05 11.62
N ASP A 41 -0.13 8.21 11.34
CA ASP A 41 0.57 9.48 11.48
C ASP A 41 -0.03 10.57 10.59
N GLU A 42 -0.33 10.26 9.32
CA GLU A 42 -1.01 11.20 8.43
C GLU A 42 -2.43 11.54 8.90
N ILE A 43 -3.16 10.59 9.49
CA ILE A 43 -4.49 10.85 10.07
C ILE A 43 -4.38 11.77 11.30
N ASN A 44 -3.38 11.56 12.15
CA ASN A 44 -3.08 12.45 13.28
C ASN A 44 -2.71 13.86 12.80
N MET A 45 -1.91 13.97 11.75
CA MET A 45 -1.58 15.27 11.14
C MET A 45 -2.83 15.98 10.59
N PHE A 46 -3.75 15.24 9.98
CA PHE A 46 -5.04 15.78 9.54
C PHE A 46 -5.84 16.32 10.72
N ALA A 47 -5.96 15.54 11.80
CA ALA A 47 -6.68 15.95 12.99
C ALA A 47 -6.05 17.19 13.64
N ALA A 48 -4.72 17.22 13.81
CA ALA A 48 -4.00 18.36 14.37
C ALA A 48 -4.21 19.65 13.54
N SER A 49 -4.10 19.54 12.22
CA SER A 49 -4.27 20.66 11.29
C SER A 49 -5.71 21.20 11.25
N ASN A 50 -6.68 20.39 11.68
CA ASN A 50 -8.10 20.75 11.71
C ASN A 50 -8.67 20.78 13.13
N SER A 51 -7.83 20.90 14.17
CA SER A 51 -8.18 20.71 15.59
C SER A 51 -9.47 21.37 16.07
N LYS A 52 -9.86 22.52 15.50
CA LYS A 52 -11.11 23.22 15.84
C LYS A 52 -12.39 22.66 15.19
N ASN A 53 -12.26 21.81 14.18
CA ASN A 53 -13.35 21.33 13.31
C ASN A 53 -13.05 19.94 12.71
N VAL A 54 -12.30 19.08 13.40
CA VAL A 54 -11.81 17.79 12.86
C VAL A 54 -12.97 16.96 12.32
N LEU A 55 -14.02 16.79 13.12
CA LEU A 55 -15.20 16.01 12.73
C LEU A 55 -15.86 16.57 11.47
N LYS A 56 -16.08 17.88 11.40
CA LYS A 56 -16.67 18.54 10.22
C LYS A 56 -15.81 18.35 8.96
N LYS A 57 -14.49 18.31 9.11
CA LYS A 57 -13.55 18.13 8.01
C LYS A 57 -13.45 16.67 7.59
N TYR A 58 -13.52 15.75 8.54
CA TYR A 58 -13.53 14.33 8.30
C TYR A 58 -14.81 13.89 7.56
N THR A 59 -15.97 14.34 8.05
CA THR A 59 -17.29 14.09 7.45
C THR A 59 -17.57 14.89 6.18
N SER A 60 -16.62 15.72 5.75
CA SER A 60 -16.72 16.38 4.45
C SER A 60 -16.09 15.45 3.42
N SER A 61 -16.92 14.80 2.61
CA SER A 61 -16.49 13.91 1.52
C SER A 61 -15.41 14.55 0.66
N SER A 62 -15.50 15.85 0.38
CA SER A 62 -14.46 16.56 -0.36
C SER A 62 -13.19 16.80 0.44
N SER A 63 -13.25 17.18 1.73
CA SER A 63 -12.05 17.47 2.52
C SER A 63 -11.26 16.21 2.85
N TRP A 64 -11.93 15.16 3.33
CA TRP A 64 -11.29 13.91 3.72
C TRP A 64 -10.76 13.13 2.51
N THR A 65 -11.61 12.92 1.49
CA THR A 65 -11.17 12.26 0.25
C THR A 65 -10.01 13.00 -0.40
N ASN A 66 -10.03 14.34 -0.38
CA ASN A 66 -8.90 15.09 -0.92
C ASN A 66 -7.61 14.88 -0.11
N TYR A 67 -7.69 14.70 1.20
CA TYR A 67 -6.52 14.43 2.02
C TYR A 67 -5.99 13.00 1.82
N ILE A 68 -6.89 12.01 1.79
CA ILE A 68 -6.53 10.60 1.76
C ILE A 68 -6.05 10.15 0.38
N ILE A 69 -6.72 10.56 -0.71
CA ILE A 69 -6.40 10.12 -2.08
C ILE A 69 -6.08 11.25 -3.08
N SER A 70 -6.32 12.53 -2.84
CA SER A 70 -6.12 13.55 -3.90
C SER A 70 -4.71 14.14 -3.93
N ARG A 71 -4.22 14.44 -5.13
CA ARG A 71 -2.93 15.12 -5.37
C ARG A 71 -3.02 16.64 -5.51
N LYS A 72 -4.20 17.24 -5.30
CA LYS A 72 -4.42 18.68 -5.59
C LYS A 72 -3.38 19.61 -4.95
N ASN A 73 -2.80 19.22 -3.80
CA ASN A 73 -1.80 20.00 -3.07
C ASN A 73 -0.52 19.21 -2.74
N GLY A 74 -0.14 18.22 -3.57
CA GLY A 74 1.05 17.38 -3.33
C GLY A 74 0.70 15.90 -3.24
N LYS A 75 1.42 15.14 -2.41
CA LYS A 75 1.15 13.70 -2.20
C LYS A 75 -0.01 13.52 -1.21
N SER A 76 -0.89 12.56 -1.48
CA SER A 76 -1.96 12.20 -0.55
C SER A 76 -1.43 11.45 0.68
N ALA A 77 -2.26 11.26 1.71
CA ALA A 77 -1.89 10.49 2.90
C ALA A 77 -1.42 9.06 2.56
N ILE A 78 -2.16 8.35 1.69
CA ILE A 78 -1.81 6.99 1.24
C ILE A 78 -0.45 6.99 0.52
N GLU A 79 -0.22 7.97 -0.34
CA GLU A 79 1.04 8.10 -1.09
C GLU A 79 2.24 8.37 -0.19
N LYS A 80 2.05 9.20 0.84
CA LYS A 80 3.08 9.45 1.85
C LYS A 80 3.34 8.21 2.71
N ALA A 81 2.29 7.48 3.11
CA ALA A 81 2.42 6.22 3.85
C ALA A 81 3.19 5.16 3.04
N LEU A 82 2.89 5.00 1.75
CA LEU A 82 3.62 4.11 0.84
C LEU A 82 5.10 4.49 0.73
N ILE A 83 5.40 5.77 0.57
CA ILE A 83 6.80 6.25 0.49
C ILE A 83 7.52 6.06 1.83
N SER A 84 6.87 6.35 2.96
CA SER A 84 7.44 6.16 4.29
C SER A 84 7.77 4.69 4.54
N THR A 85 6.87 3.79 4.15
CA THR A 85 7.07 2.33 4.20
C THR A 85 8.31 1.93 3.42
N TYR A 86 8.42 2.39 2.17
CA TYR A 86 9.60 2.14 1.32
C TYR A 86 10.89 2.65 1.94
N LYS A 87 10.92 3.90 2.37
CA LYS A 87 12.12 4.50 2.98
C LYS A 87 12.52 3.80 4.28
N SER A 88 11.56 3.34 5.07
CA SER A 88 11.83 2.62 6.32
C SER A 88 12.52 1.28 6.05
N ILE A 89 12.10 0.56 4.99
CA ILE A 89 12.68 -0.74 4.62
C ILE A 89 14.06 -0.58 3.97
N PHE A 90 14.25 0.44 3.14
CA PHE A 90 15.49 0.62 2.38
C PHE A 90 16.49 1.57 3.04
N GLN A 91 16.15 2.18 4.19
CA GLN A 91 16.84 3.29 4.86
C GLN A 91 17.02 4.50 3.93
N GLU A 92 17.32 5.69 4.46
CA GLU A 92 17.68 6.86 3.65
C GLU A 92 19.06 6.66 2.99
N SER A 93 19.25 5.59 2.21
CA SER A 93 20.36 5.54 1.30
C SER A 93 20.06 6.56 0.21
N ASN A 94 20.64 7.75 0.33
CA ASN A 94 20.67 8.83 -0.68
C ASN A 94 21.26 8.39 -2.05
N HIS A 95 21.41 7.08 -2.29
CA HIS A 95 22.02 6.45 -3.45
C HIS A 95 21.23 5.22 -3.95
N THR A 96 19.92 5.10 -3.69
CA THR A 96 19.13 4.00 -4.28
C THR A 96 18.96 4.20 -5.78
N TYR A 97 19.49 3.25 -6.55
CA TYR A 97 19.34 3.12 -8.01
C TYR A 97 17.88 2.85 -8.46
N TYR A 98 16.96 2.65 -7.50
CA TYR A 98 15.58 2.20 -7.68
C TYR A 98 14.64 3.18 -6.97
N GLY A 99 14.28 4.25 -7.65
CA GLY A 99 13.31 5.22 -7.13
C GLY A 99 11.91 4.61 -7.12
N PRO A 100 11.17 4.67 -5.98
CA PRO A 100 9.78 4.26 -5.97
C PRO A 100 8.95 5.19 -6.85
N ARG A 101 8.04 4.62 -7.62
CA ARG A 101 7.09 5.36 -8.46
C ARG A 101 5.68 5.19 -7.92
N LEU A 102 4.95 6.29 -7.87
CA LEU A 102 3.53 6.33 -7.49
C LEU A 102 2.68 6.55 -8.74
N ASP A 103 1.85 5.57 -9.09
CA ASP A 103 1.01 5.60 -10.28
C ASP A 103 -0.47 5.30 -9.95
N ARG A 104 -1.36 5.58 -10.92
CA ARG A 104 -2.82 5.33 -10.83
C ARG A 104 -3.40 4.65 -12.08
N GLU A 105 -2.55 4.28 -13.04
CA GLU A 105 -2.98 3.81 -14.35
C GLU A 105 -3.25 2.29 -14.39
N TYR A 106 -2.88 1.55 -13.35
CA TYR A 106 -2.95 0.10 -13.33
C TYR A 106 -4.30 -0.37 -12.78
N TYR A 107 -5.07 -1.12 -13.58
CA TYR A 107 -6.32 -1.80 -13.17
C TYR A 107 -7.37 -0.93 -12.48
N ARG A 108 -7.36 0.40 -12.71
CA ARG A 108 -8.21 1.37 -12.00
C ARG A 108 -8.03 1.26 -10.47
N ILE A 109 -6.77 1.14 -10.05
CA ILE A 109 -6.37 1.15 -8.65
C ILE A 109 -6.01 2.56 -8.20
N ASP A 110 -6.53 2.97 -7.03
CA ASP A 110 -6.34 4.33 -6.53
C ASP A 110 -4.87 4.71 -6.37
N ASN A 111 -4.07 3.85 -5.77
CA ASN A 111 -2.64 4.09 -5.56
C ASN A 111 -1.83 2.81 -5.71
N ILE A 112 -0.77 2.86 -6.52
CA ILE A 112 0.24 1.79 -6.59
C ILE A 112 1.62 2.32 -6.27
N LEU A 113 2.42 1.48 -5.61
CA LEU A 113 3.85 1.66 -5.44
C LEU A 113 4.57 0.65 -6.33
N SER A 114 5.40 1.13 -7.25
CA SER A 114 6.20 0.28 -8.12
C SER A 114 7.66 0.70 -8.11
N ILE A 115 8.53 -0.21 -8.55
CA ILE A 115 9.91 0.10 -8.90
C ILE A 115 10.14 -0.21 -10.37
N THR A 116 10.93 0.64 -11.01
CA THR A 116 11.36 0.46 -12.40
C THR A 116 12.87 0.63 -12.49
N ASN A 117 13.50 -0.18 -13.34
CA ASN A 117 14.95 -0.14 -13.55
C ASN A 117 15.29 0.28 -14.98
N ALA A 118 16.51 0.82 -15.12
CA ALA A 118 17.08 1.21 -16.40
C ALA A 118 17.23 0.02 -17.36
N VAL A 119 16.37 0.03 -18.38
CA VAL A 119 16.57 -0.31 -19.80
C VAL A 119 17.76 -1.22 -20.11
N LYS A 120 17.48 -2.49 -20.42
CA LYS A 120 18.32 -3.19 -21.42
C LYS A 120 17.87 -2.66 -22.77
N LYS A 121 18.72 -1.87 -23.42
CA LYS A 121 18.50 -1.48 -24.82
C LYS A 121 18.92 -2.69 -25.65
N ASP A 122 17.97 -3.23 -26.38
CA ASP A 122 18.29 -4.25 -27.37
C ASP A 122 19.06 -3.58 -28.51
N GLU A 123 20.31 -4.00 -28.72
CA GLU A 123 21.22 -3.34 -29.67
C GLU A 123 20.78 -3.58 -31.12
N GLU A 124 20.07 -4.67 -31.39
CA GLU A 124 19.58 -5.06 -32.73
C GLU A 124 18.30 -4.32 -33.12
N THR A 125 17.30 -4.30 -32.24
CA THR A 125 15.98 -3.70 -32.51
C THR A 125 15.87 -2.25 -32.05
N GLY A 126 16.78 -1.79 -31.19
CA GLY A 126 16.72 -0.47 -30.56
C GLY A 126 15.63 -0.34 -29.48
N ILE A 127 14.89 -1.42 -29.17
CA ILE A 127 13.82 -1.42 -28.16
C ILE A 127 14.41 -1.28 -26.76
N ASN A 128 13.76 -0.44 -25.95
CA ASN A 128 14.09 -0.30 -24.53
C ASN A 128 13.22 -1.25 -23.70
N ILE A 129 13.84 -2.26 -23.09
CA ILE A 129 13.13 -3.19 -22.21
C ILE A 129 13.14 -2.64 -20.78
N HIS A 130 11.98 -2.24 -20.29
CA HIS A 130 11.80 -1.78 -18.91
C HIS A 130 11.29 -2.93 -18.05
N ASN A 131 11.98 -3.20 -16.94
CA ASN A 131 11.45 -4.09 -15.92
C ASN A 131 10.64 -3.28 -14.91
N TRP A 132 9.47 -3.82 -14.58
CA TRP A 132 8.54 -3.23 -13.65
C TRP A 132 8.14 -4.28 -12.62
N LYS A 133 8.11 -3.88 -11.36
CA LYS A 133 7.59 -4.72 -10.28
C LYS A 133 6.69 -3.88 -9.38
N LEU A 134 5.47 -4.36 -9.15
CA LEU A 134 4.58 -3.81 -8.14
C LEU A 134 5.05 -4.23 -6.75
N LEU A 135 5.08 -3.26 -5.85
CA LEU A 135 5.42 -3.45 -4.44
C LEU A 135 4.18 -3.35 -3.56
N ALA A 136 3.26 -2.45 -3.90
CA ALA A 136 1.99 -2.29 -3.19
C ALA A 136 0.86 -1.83 -4.11
N ALA A 137 -0.37 -2.21 -3.75
CA ALA A 137 -1.61 -1.70 -4.31
C ALA A 137 -2.57 -1.32 -3.18
N VAL A 138 -3.17 -0.13 -3.27
CA VAL A 138 -4.06 0.42 -2.26
C VAL A 138 -5.33 0.94 -2.91
N GLU A 139 -6.47 0.51 -2.39
CA GLU A 139 -7.81 1.02 -2.73
C GLU A 139 -8.41 1.74 -1.54
N HIS A 140 -9.14 2.81 -1.82
CA HIS A 140 -9.86 3.60 -0.86
C HIS A 140 -11.32 3.73 -1.31
N GLU A 141 -12.23 3.16 -0.54
CA GLU A 141 -13.66 3.24 -0.83
C GLU A 141 -14.39 4.03 0.25
N ASN A 142 -15.13 5.06 -0.19
CA ASN A 142 -15.94 5.91 0.66
C ASN A 142 -17.33 5.30 0.92
N ASP A 143 -17.87 4.49 0.00
CA ASP A 143 -19.13 3.79 0.20
C ASP A 143 -18.93 2.50 1.01
N TYR A 144 -19.57 2.47 2.18
CA TYR A 144 -19.54 1.33 3.10
C TYR A 144 -20.07 0.02 2.50
N LYS A 145 -20.76 0.07 1.35
CA LYS A 145 -21.23 -1.12 0.63
C LYS A 145 -20.24 -1.62 -0.42
N ASP A 146 -19.38 -0.76 -0.94
CA ASP A 146 -18.64 -1.04 -2.16
C ASP A 146 -17.20 -1.51 -1.90
N TRP A 147 -16.66 -1.31 -0.68
CA TRP A 147 -15.29 -1.73 -0.33
C TRP A 147 -15.05 -3.23 -0.50
N THR A 148 -16.12 -4.03 -0.55
CA THR A 148 -16.04 -5.47 -0.79
C THR A 148 -15.64 -5.82 -2.22
N ASP A 149 -16.01 -5.01 -3.22
CA ASP A 149 -15.56 -5.18 -4.60
C ASP A 149 -14.06 -4.93 -4.69
N GLU A 150 -13.59 -3.89 -4.00
CA GLU A 150 -12.17 -3.54 -3.88
C GLU A 150 -11.34 -4.65 -3.20
N LEU A 151 -11.91 -5.30 -2.18
CA LEU A 151 -11.33 -6.47 -1.54
C LEU A 151 -11.19 -7.66 -2.51
N VAL A 152 -12.16 -7.90 -3.39
CA VAL A 152 -12.05 -8.96 -4.39
C VAL A 152 -11.08 -8.56 -5.50
N LYS A 153 -11.15 -7.30 -5.96
CA LYS A 153 -10.30 -6.77 -7.05
C LYS A 153 -8.82 -6.90 -6.71
N LEU A 154 -8.40 -6.44 -5.53
CA LEU A 154 -6.98 -6.50 -5.14
C LEU A 154 -6.48 -7.93 -4.93
N LEU A 155 -7.35 -8.92 -4.65
CA LEU A 155 -6.92 -10.32 -4.52
C LEU A 155 -6.20 -10.84 -5.77
N PHE A 156 -6.62 -10.38 -6.96
CA PHE A 156 -6.05 -10.82 -8.24
C PHE A 156 -4.86 -9.96 -8.70
N VAL A 157 -4.48 -8.94 -7.94
CA VAL A 157 -3.32 -8.10 -8.24
C VAL A 157 -2.06 -8.77 -7.70
N ASN A 158 -1.02 -8.92 -8.51
CA ASN A 158 0.28 -9.43 -8.06
C ASN A 158 1.10 -8.32 -7.40
N ALA A 159 0.87 -8.08 -6.11
CA ALA A 159 1.58 -7.09 -5.30
C ALA A 159 1.84 -7.63 -3.88
N PRO A 160 3.09 -7.56 -3.37
CA PRO A 160 3.42 -8.06 -2.02
C PRO A 160 2.67 -7.39 -0.87
N LEU A 161 2.20 -6.16 -1.05
CA LEU A 161 1.31 -5.47 -0.12
C LEU A 161 0.01 -5.10 -0.83
N ARG A 162 -1.12 -5.56 -0.30
CA ARG A 162 -2.46 -5.20 -0.76
C ARG A 162 -3.22 -4.58 0.39
N VAL A 163 -3.80 -3.40 0.16
CA VAL A 163 -4.48 -2.63 1.20
C VAL A 163 -5.84 -2.19 0.68
N VAL A 164 -6.90 -2.54 1.40
CA VAL A 164 -8.20 -1.89 1.23
C VAL A 164 -8.46 -1.00 2.43
N ILE A 165 -8.80 0.25 2.18
CA ILE A 165 -9.23 1.21 3.20
C ILE A 165 -10.71 1.48 2.98
N GLY A 166 -11.54 1.12 3.96
CA GLY A 166 -12.99 1.30 3.90
C GLY A 166 -13.55 1.90 5.18
N TYR A 167 -14.85 2.18 5.17
CA TYR A 167 -15.58 2.74 6.31
C TYR A 167 -16.76 1.86 6.69
N ALA A 168 -16.95 1.63 7.98
CA ALA A 168 -18.07 0.83 8.49
C ALA A 168 -18.61 1.38 9.82
N GLU A 169 -19.73 0.81 10.25
CA GLU A 169 -20.30 1.11 11.57
C GLU A 169 -19.26 0.82 12.66
N TYR A 170 -19.00 1.83 13.49
CA TYR A 170 -18.04 1.75 14.58
C TYR A 170 -18.74 1.55 15.93
N ASP A 171 -18.29 0.54 16.67
CA ASP A 171 -18.70 0.27 18.04
C ASP A 171 -17.43 -0.03 18.85
N GLU A 172 -17.17 0.69 19.93
CA GLU A 172 -15.93 0.51 20.70
C GLU A 172 -15.76 -0.90 21.30
N SER A 173 -16.85 -1.61 21.56
CA SER A 173 -16.82 -2.93 22.19
C SER A 173 -16.47 -4.05 21.20
N ILE A 174 -16.83 -3.88 19.92
CA ILE A 174 -16.69 -4.91 18.87
C ILE A 174 -15.99 -4.39 17.61
N TYR A 175 -15.51 -3.15 17.63
CA TYR A 175 -14.96 -2.38 16.52
C TYR A 175 -15.80 -2.54 15.24
N TYR A 176 -15.22 -3.17 14.21
CA TYR A 176 -15.82 -3.35 12.90
C TYR A 176 -16.26 -4.80 12.65
N SER A 177 -16.58 -5.55 13.71
CA SER A 177 -16.86 -6.99 13.65
C SER A 177 -17.80 -7.42 12.50
N LYS A 178 -18.85 -6.64 12.19
CA LYS A 178 -19.74 -6.91 11.04
C LYS A 178 -18.99 -6.88 9.70
N ALA A 179 -18.19 -5.85 9.45
CA ALA A 179 -17.40 -5.74 8.23
C ALA A 179 -16.38 -6.88 8.12
N ILE A 180 -15.77 -7.25 9.24
CA ILE A 180 -14.79 -8.34 9.29
C ILE A 180 -15.43 -9.72 9.11
N HIS A 181 -16.65 -9.90 9.61
CA HIS A 181 -17.44 -11.09 9.29
C HIS A 181 -17.66 -11.21 7.76
N VAL A 182 -18.03 -10.12 7.10
CA VAL A 182 -18.21 -10.06 5.64
C VAL A 182 -16.90 -10.34 4.91
N ALA A 183 -15.80 -9.67 5.28
CA ALA A 183 -14.48 -9.89 4.68
C ALA A 183 -14.04 -11.36 4.79
N ASN A 184 -14.27 -12.00 5.93
CA ASN A 184 -13.96 -13.41 6.14
C ASN A 184 -14.83 -14.35 5.31
N LYS A 185 -16.12 -14.00 5.11
CA LYS A 185 -16.99 -14.74 4.19
C LYS A 185 -16.54 -14.63 2.75
N ILE A 186 -16.12 -13.44 2.31
CA ILE A 186 -15.54 -13.25 0.98
C ILE A 186 -14.24 -14.04 0.84
N ALA A 187 -13.37 -14.01 1.85
CA ALA A 187 -12.10 -14.73 1.83
C ALA A 187 -12.28 -16.24 1.69
N GLU A 188 -13.30 -16.80 2.35
CA GLU A 188 -13.74 -18.19 2.21
C GLU A 188 -14.27 -18.46 0.78
N MET A 189 -15.20 -17.63 0.29
CA MET A 189 -15.83 -17.80 -1.03
C MET A 189 -14.85 -17.68 -2.21
N GLN A 190 -13.87 -16.78 -2.10
CA GLN A 190 -12.84 -16.53 -3.12
C GLN A 190 -11.56 -17.35 -2.89
N ASN A 191 -11.52 -18.19 -1.85
CA ASN A 191 -10.38 -19.03 -1.50
C ASN A 191 -9.04 -18.25 -1.46
N PHE A 192 -8.97 -17.20 -0.65
CA PHE A 192 -7.82 -16.26 -0.62
C PHE A 192 -6.45 -16.94 -0.59
N ARG A 193 -6.35 -18.07 0.13
CA ARG A 193 -5.11 -18.84 0.27
C ARG A 193 -4.49 -19.27 -1.06
N THR A 194 -5.25 -19.43 -2.14
CA THR A 194 -4.70 -19.81 -3.46
C THR A 194 -4.18 -18.63 -4.27
N HIS A 195 -4.38 -17.41 -3.81
CA HIS A 195 -4.03 -16.17 -4.50
C HIS A 195 -2.90 -15.39 -3.83
N LEU A 196 -2.51 -15.79 -2.63
CA LEU A 196 -1.55 -15.07 -1.79
C LEU A 196 -0.35 -15.96 -1.54
N ASP A 197 0.83 -15.44 -1.88
CA ASP A 197 2.10 -16.06 -1.53
C ASP A 197 2.35 -15.95 -0.01
N ALA A 198 3.27 -16.74 0.53
CA ALA A 198 3.50 -16.79 1.98
C ALA A 198 4.01 -15.45 2.54
N GLU A 199 4.73 -14.69 1.72
CA GLU A 199 5.26 -13.36 1.98
C GLU A 199 4.28 -12.20 1.78
N ASP A 200 3.15 -12.47 1.12
CA ASP A 200 2.20 -11.44 0.76
C ASP A 200 1.44 -10.98 1.99
N GLU A 201 1.27 -9.66 2.11
CA GLU A 201 0.50 -9.06 3.18
C GLU A 201 -0.75 -8.43 2.58
N TYR A 202 -1.91 -8.97 2.96
CA TYR A 202 -3.21 -8.42 2.62
C TYR A 202 -3.87 -7.87 3.88
N ILE A 203 -4.08 -6.55 3.92
CA ILE A 203 -4.74 -5.87 5.03
C ILE A 203 -6.03 -5.15 4.59
N LEU A 204 -6.96 -5.11 5.54
CA LEU A 204 -8.16 -4.29 5.49
C LEU A 204 -8.07 -3.28 6.64
N ILE A 205 -8.11 -1.99 6.33
CA ILE A 205 -8.12 -0.91 7.32
C ILE A 205 -9.52 -0.31 7.33
N MET A 206 -10.18 -0.39 8.48
CA MET A 206 -11.53 0.15 8.66
C MET A 206 -11.48 1.44 9.47
N GLY A 207 -12.08 2.50 8.93
CA GLY A 207 -12.35 3.76 9.61
C GLY A 207 -13.82 3.92 9.99
N PRO A 208 -14.14 4.82 10.92
CA PRO A 208 -15.50 5.03 11.40
C PRO A 208 -16.33 5.78 10.35
N ARG A 209 -17.63 5.49 10.25
CA ARG A 209 -18.50 6.34 9.43
C ARG A 209 -18.81 7.66 10.13
N GLU A 210 -19.24 8.63 9.33
CA GLU A 210 -19.58 9.99 9.79
C GLU A 210 -20.54 10.02 10.98
N LYS A 211 -21.52 9.11 11.01
CA LYS A 211 -22.57 9.03 12.03
C LYS A 211 -22.10 8.45 13.37
N ASP A 212 -20.94 7.78 13.40
CA ASP A 212 -20.48 7.00 14.55
C ASP A 212 -19.35 7.70 15.33
N LEU A 213 -19.02 8.92 14.93
CA LEU A 213 -18.04 9.75 15.63
C LEU A 213 -18.76 10.75 16.53
N GLU A 214 -18.47 10.70 17.83
CA GLU A 214 -18.93 11.72 18.78
C GLU A 214 -18.34 13.11 18.44
N ALA A 215 -18.95 14.16 18.97
CA ALA A 215 -18.65 15.56 18.64
C ALA A 215 -17.18 16.00 18.86
N ASP A 216 -16.37 15.21 19.59
CA ASP A 216 -14.97 15.49 19.94
C ASP A 216 -14.06 14.26 19.74
N VAL A 217 -13.76 13.91 18.48
CA VAL A 217 -12.77 12.86 18.19
C VAL A 217 -11.36 13.42 18.35
N LYS A 218 -10.89 13.53 19.60
CA LYS A 218 -9.51 13.98 19.89
C LYS A 218 -8.46 13.04 19.29
N ASN A 219 -8.80 11.76 19.10
CA ASN A 219 -7.90 10.74 18.56
C ASN A 219 -8.51 10.01 17.36
N LEU A 220 -8.70 10.71 16.24
CA LEU A 220 -9.29 10.12 15.02
C LEU A 220 -8.54 8.87 14.54
N ALA A 221 -7.21 8.86 14.64
CA ALA A 221 -6.38 7.72 14.27
C ALA A 221 -6.71 6.45 15.09
N ASP A 222 -7.08 6.59 16.37
CA ASP A 222 -7.40 5.44 17.22
C ASP A 222 -8.65 4.69 16.74
N CYS A 223 -9.54 5.36 16.01
CA CYS A 223 -10.72 4.74 15.45
C CYS A 223 -10.38 3.87 14.22
N PHE A 224 -9.28 4.13 13.52
CA PHE A 224 -8.87 3.29 12.40
C PHE A 224 -8.27 1.99 12.94
N LYS A 225 -8.74 0.84 12.43
CA LYS A 225 -8.27 -0.49 12.84
C LYS A 225 -7.81 -1.28 11.62
N MET A 226 -6.58 -1.80 11.69
CA MET A 226 -6.06 -2.74 10.71
C MET A 226 -6.46 -4.17 11.06
N TYR A 227 -6.90 -4.90 10.04
CA TYR A 227 -7.10 -6.34 10.07
C TYR A 227 -6.20 -6.96 9.02
N LYS A 228 -5.36 -7.91 9.44
CA LYS A 228 -4.42 -8.61 8.56
C LYS A 228 -4.96 -9.99 8.24
N TRP A 229 -4.95 -10.37 6.96
CA TRP A 229 -5.27 -11.73 6.58
C TRP A 229 -4.17 -12.69 7.05
N SER A 230 -4.57 -13.80 7.66
CA SER A 230 -3.71 -14.86 8.16
C SER A 230 -3.87 -16.11 7.31
N SER A 231 -2.77 -16.58 6.71
CA SER A 231 -2.75 -17.85 5.96
C SER A 231 -2.94 -19.08 6.86
N VAL A 232 -2.70 -18.93 8.17
CA VAL A 232 -2.86 -19.98 9.18
C VAL A 232 -4.33 -20.19 9.51
N THR A 233 -5.07 -19.12 9.78
CA THR A 233 -6.47 -19.20 10.19
C THR A 233 -7.44 -18.99 9.02
N ASN A 234 -6.92 -18.60 7.85
CA ASN A 234 -7.64 -18.22 6.64
C ASN A 234 -8.67 -17.10 6.89
N LYS A 235 -8.32 -16.14 7.75
CA LYS A 235 -9.19 -15.05 8.19
C LYS A 235 -8.42 -13.74 8.32
N PHE A 236 -9.11 -12.63 8.14
CA PHE A 236 -8.74 -11.32 8.61
C PHE A 236 -8.87 -11.25 10.13
N GLU A 237 -7.78 -10.87 10.78
CA GLU A 237 -7.64 -10.80 12.23
C GLU A 237 -7.22 -9.39 12.64
N LEU A 238 -7.78 -8.91 13.75
CA LEU A 238 -7.43 -7.59 14.28
C LEU A 238 -5.95 -7.56 14.62
N TYR A 239 -5.24 -6.60 14.03
CA TYR A 239 -3.87 -6.32 14.43
C TYR A 239 -3.87 -5.68 15.82
N LYS A 240 -3.27 -6.38 16.78
CA LYS A 240 -3.03 -5.88 18.13
C LYS A 240 -1.53 -5.65 18.26
N LYS A 241 -1.16 -4.41 18.53
CA LYS A 241 0.20 -4.03 18.86
C LYS A 241 0.59 -4.57 20.23
#